data_AF-A0A1V6F4E4-F1
#
_entry.id   AF-A0A1V6F4E4-F1
#
_cell.length_a   1.000
_cell.length_b   1.000
_cell.length_c   1.000
_cell.angle_alpha   90.00
_cell.angle_beta   90.00
_cell.angle_gamma   90.00
#
_symmetry.space_group_name_H-M   'P 1'
#
loop_
_entity.id
_entity.type
_entity.pdbx_description
1 polymer ?
#
loop_
_entity_poly.entity_id
_entity_poly.type
_entity_poly.pdbx_seq_one_letter_code
_entity_poly.pdbx_strand_id
1 'polypeptide(L)'
;MKREERERQLRQDIHSLRVTKFGWTVEQFKGLLVYLGMGDSLRALDELTLTELKLILMRVRKAGRPDEYTYDRQGMYMHALMKRARWSVYDLRTFMISHYKKSHWNLLDKKERRAVIAMLQNYIKQNEKKAKYTDNKETSNGHTQDPQG
;
A
#
# COMPACT_ATOMS: atom_id res chain seq x y z
N MET A 1 5.30 22.48 27.56
CA MET A 1 5.74 22.31 26.16
C MET A 1 4.91 23.23 25.28
N LYS A 2 5.54 24.10 24.49
CA LYS A 2 4.86 25.00 23.54
C LYS A 2 4.28 24.19 22.37
N ARG A 3 3.29 24.74 21.65
CA ARG A 3 2.65 24.08 20.50
C ARG A 3 3.67 23.65 19.44
N GLU A 4 4.58 24.54 19.08
CA GLU A 4 5.62 24.28 18.08
C GLU A 4 6.55 23.12 18.47
N GLU A 5 6.87 22.98 19.76
CA GLU A 5 7.66 21.86 20.29
C GLU A 5 6.89 20.53 20.16
N ARG A 6 5.58 20.53 20.47
CA ARG A 6 4.73 19.35 20.31
C ARG A 6 4.63 18.91 18.85
N GLU A 7 4.37 19.86 17.94
CA GLU A 7 4.32 19.57 16.51
C GLU A 7 5.67 19.05 15.99
N ARG A 8 6.79 19.64 16.43
CA ARG A 8 8.12 19.15 16.08
C ARG A 8 8.33 17.70 16.55
N GLN A 9 7.93 17.38 17.78
CA GLN A 9 8.03 16.02 18.30
C GLN A 9 7.16 15.04 17.51
N LEU A 10 5.91 15.40 17.20
CA LEU A 10 5.02 14.57 16.38
C LEU A 10 5.64 14.28 15.01
N ARG A 11 6.19 15.30 14.33
CA ARG A 11 6.87 15.13 13.03
C ARG A 11 8.07 14.17 13.14
N GLN A 12 8.86 14.28 14.20
CA GLN A 12 9.99 13.37 14.45
C GLN A 12 9.52 11.93 14.72
N ASP A 13 8.47 11.75 15.50
CA ASP A 13 7.92 10.42 15.80
C ASP A 13 7.36 9.76 14.54
N ILE A 14 6.61 10.51 13.72
CA ILE A 14 6.08 10.03 12.43
C ILE A 14 7.23 9.65 11.50
N HIS A 15 8.30 10.45 11.43
CA HIS A 15 9.49 10.13 10.66
C HIS A 15 10.16 8.84 11.15
N SER A 16 10.28 8.67 12.46
CA SER A 16 10.82 7.45 13.07
C SER A 16 9.96 6.22 12.74
N LEU A 17 8.63 6.33 12.75
CA LEU A 17 7.73 5.26 12.33
C LEU A 17 7.92 4.92 10.85
N ARG A 18 7.96 5.94 9.96
CA ARG A 18 8.19 5.75 8.52
C ARG A 18 9.42 4.89 8.26
N VAL A 19 10.55 5.22 8.89
CA VAL A 19 11.82 4.52 8.69
C VAL A 19 11.80 3.15 9.38
N THR A 20 11.55 3.13 10.69
CA THR A 20 11.83 1.94 11.51
C THR A 20 10.74 0.88 11.47
N LYS A 21 9.50 1.25 11.12
CA LYS A 21 8.35 0.32 11.07
C LYS A 21 7.96 -0.02 9.64
N PHE A 22 7.96 0.99 8.77
CA PHE A 22 7.48 0.81 7.41
C PHE A 22 8.61 0.64 6.39
N GLY A 23 9.82 1.11 6.68
CA GLY A 23 10.94 1.09 5.74
C GLY A 23 10.65 1.93 4.49
N TRP A 24 9.75 2.92 4.59
CA TRP A 24 9.35 3.72 3.43
C TRP A 24 10.39 4.79 3.10
N THR A 25 10.59 5.00 1.80
CA THR A 25 11.34 6.15 1.30
C THR A 25 10.58 7.45 1.57
N VAL A 26 11.25 8.59 1.34
CA VAL A 26 10.61 9.90 1.46
C VAL A 26 9.46 10.02 0.46
N GLU A 27 9.66 9.57 -0.76
CA GLU A 27 8.72 9.66 -1.89
C GLU A 27 7.48 8.79 -1.63
N GLN A 28 7.67 7.57 -1.13
CA GLN A 28 6.58 6.70 -0.70
C GLN A 28 5.76 7.35 0.40
N PHE A 29 6.42 7.95 1.39
CA PHE A 29 5.70 8.60 2.48
C PHE A 29 4.94 9.85 2.00
N LYS A 30 5.53 10.66 1.12
CA LYS A 30 4.84 11.78 0.47
C LYS A 30 3.61 11.29 -0.32
N GLY A 31 3.75 10.20 -1.08
CA GLY A 31 2.65 9.58 -1.79
C GLY A 31 1.49 9.22 -0.86
N LEU A 32 1.78 8.62 0.30
CA LEU A 32 0.76 8.33 1.31
C LEU A 32 0.05 9.60 1.80
N LEU A 33 0.79 10.68 2.11
CA LEU A 33 0.20 11.93 2.57
C LEU A 33 -0.77 12.51 1.53
N VAL A 34 -0.37 12.50 0.25
CA VAL A 34 -1.20 12.96 -0.86
C VAL A 34 -2.47 12.11 -0.97
N TYR A 35 -2.35 10.78 -0.89
CA TYR A 35 -3.50 9.86 -0.89
C TYR A 35 -4.46 10.10 0.28
N LEU A 36 -3.95 10.58 1.41
CA LEU A 36 -4.76 10.91 2.58
C LEU A 36 -5.38 12.32 2.51
N GLY A 37 -5.10 13.11 1.46
CA GLY A 37 -5.55 14.51 1.35
C GLY A 37 -4.81 15.46 2.28
N MET A 38 -3.63 15.06 2.78
CA MET A 38 -2.83 15.81 3.76
C MET A 38 -1.71 16.66 3.09
N GLY A 39 -1.70 16.77 1.76
CA GLY A 39 -0.61 17.41 1.02
C GLY A 39 0.65 16.54 0.96
N ASP A 40 1.81 17.16 0.75
CA ASP A 40 3.09 16.47 0.49
C ASP A 40 4.15 16.65 1.60
N SER A 41 3.79 17.32 2.70
CA SER A 41 4.75 17.72 3.73
C SER A 41 4.14 17.72 5.14
N LEU A 42 4.82 17.04 6.07
CA LEU A 42 4.47 17.07 7.50
C LEU A 42 4.59 18.47 8.12
N ARG A 43 5.38 19.37 7.52
CA ARG A 43 5.54 20.75 8.02
C ARG A 43 4.27 21.58 7.81
N ALA A 44 3.46 21.23 6.83
CA ALA A 44 2.20 21.90 6.53
C ALA A 44 1.04 21.42 7.43
N LEU A 45 1.24 20.35 8.20
CA LEU A 45 0.22 19.77 9.06
C LEU A 45 0.20 20.42 10.44
N ASP A 46 -1.01 20.65 10.95
CA ASP A 46 -1.26 21.08 12.31
C ASP A 46 -1.13 19.93 13.33
N GLU A 47 -1.12 20.29 14.62
CA GLU A 47 -0.97 19.33 15.71
C GLU A 47 -2.02 18.20 15.69
N LEU A 48 -3.28 18.53 15.35
CA LEU A 48 -4.37 17.56 15.31
C LEU A 48 -4.13 16.53 14.20
N THR A 49 -3.87 16.99 12.98
CA THR A 49 -3.65 16.13 11.81
C THR A 49 -2.40 15.28 11.98
N LEU A 50 -1.34 15.85 12.57
CA LEU A 50 -0.14 15.10 12.94
C LEU A 50 -0.44 14.00 13.97
N THR A 51 -1.28 14.29 14.96
CA THR A 51 -1.68 13.32 15.98
C THR A 51 -2.49 12.18 15.37
N GLU A 52 -3.47 12.49 14.52
CA GLU A 52 -4.26 11.48 13.81
C GLU A 52 -3.40 10.59 12.93
N LEU A 53 -2.50 11.19 12.13
CA LEU A 53 -1.57 10.46 11.30
C LEU A 53 -0.67 9.54 12.14
N LYS A 54 -0.10 10.07 13.23
CA LYS A 54 0.70 9.28 14.16
C LYS A 54 -0.12 8.11 14.72
N LEU A 55 -1.37 8.31 15.15
CA LEU A 55 -2.22 7.25 15.67
C LEU A 55 -2.49 6.15 14.64
N ILE A 56 -2.80 6.53 13.40
CA ILE A 56 -2.99 5.58 12.28
C ILE A 56 -1.71 4.74 12.07
N LEU A 57 -0.55 5.40 12.08
CA LEU A 57 0.74 4.74 11.90
C LEU A 57 1.17 3.94 13.14
N MET A 58 0.68 4.28 14.34
CA MET A 58 1.01 3.64 15.61
C MET A 58 0.12 2.45 15.94
N ARG A 59 -1.06 2.28 15.33
CA ARG A 59 -2.04 1.20 15.62
C ARG A 59 -1.55 -0.25 15.41
N VAL A 60 -0.24 -0.45 15.27
CA VAL A 60 0.45 -1.72 15.57
C VAL A 60 1.56 -1.40 16.56
N ARG A 61 1.41 -1.89 17.80
CA ARG A 61 2.37 -1.69 18.89
C ARG A 61 3.65 -2.47 18.59
N LYS A 62 4.81 -1.83 18.79
CA LYS A 62 6.09 -2.53 18.99
C LYS A 62 6.09 -3.08 20.42
N ALA A 63 5.92 -4.39 20.56
CA ALA A 63 6.48 -5.16 21.67
C ALA A 63 7.33 -6.27 21.01
N GLY A 64 8.48 -6.61 21.59
CA GLY A 64 9.56 -7.36 20.94
C GLY A 64 9.10 -8.53 20.07
N ARG A 65 9.55 -8.54 18.80
CA ARG A 65 9.21 -9.51 17.73
C ARG A 65 8.07 -10.48 18.10
N PRO A 66 6.81 -10.09 17.91
CA PRO A 66 5.69 -11.00 18.06
C PRO A 66 5.29 -11.53 16.68
N ASP A 67 4.60 -12.66 16.70
CA ASP A 67 4.02 -13.40 15.56
C ASP A 67 3.08 -12.59 14.64
N GLU A 68 2.96 -11.27 14.85
CA GLU A 68 2.02 -10.36 14.19
C GLU A 68 2.57 -9.72 12.90
N TYR A 69 3.86 -9.92 12.60
CA TYR A 69 4.40 -9.78 11.23
C TYR A 69 4.25 -11.07 10.42
N THR A 70 3.91 -12.17 11.10
CA THR A 70 3.47 -13.39 10.45
C THR A 70 2.02 -13.17 10.08
N TYR A 71 1.76 -13.11 8.78
CA TYR A 71 0.38 -13.14 8.34
C TYR A 71 -0.31 -14.38 8.89
N ASP A 72 -1.55 -14.24 9.35
CA ASP A 72 -2.40 -15.42 9.56
C ASP A 72 -2.53 -16.21 8.24
N ARG A 73 -3.06 -17.43 8.29
CA ARG A 73 -3.18 -18.29 7.10
C ARG A 73 -3.87 -17.57 5.92
N GLN A 74 -4.86 -16.72 6.21
CA GLN A 74 -5.55 -15.93 5.19
C GLN A 74 -4.71 -14.75 4.69
N GLY A 75 -3.91 -14.14 5.56
CA GLY A 75 -2.97 -13.10 5.21
C GLY A 75 -1.81 -13.62 4.37
N MET A 76 -1.36 -14.87 4.57
CA MET A 76 -0.38 -15.52 3.70
C MET A 76 -0.94 -15.69 2.29
N TYR A 77 -2.21 -16.09 2.20
CA TYR A 77 -2.93 -16.14 0.93
C TYR A 77 -3.08 -14.75 0.28
N MET A 78 -3.48 -13.74 1.06
CA MET A 78 -3.54 -12.35 0.59
C MET A 78 -2.17 -11.86 0.10
N HIS A 79 -1.08 -12.17 0.80
CA HIS A 79 0.27 -11.79 0.41
C HIS A 79 0.71 -12.47 -0.89
N ALA A 80 0.32 -13.74 -1.11
CA ALA A 80 0.52 -14.41 -2.40
C ALA A 80 -0.26 -13.72 -3.53
N LEU A 81 -1.52 -13.33 -3.27
CA LEU A 81 -2.32 -12.56 -4.23
C LEU A 81 -1.70 -11.19 -4.53
N MET A 82 -1.19 -10.48 -3.53
CA MET A 82 -0.50 -9.20 -3.69
C MET A 82 0.66 -9.34 -4.67
N LYS A 83 1.53 -10.35 -4.47
CA LYS A 83 2.64 -10.62 -5.39
C LYS A 83 2.15 -10.93 -6.81
N ARG A 84 1.12 -11.76 -6.97
CA ARG A 84 0.55 -12.10 -8.29
C ARG A 84 -0.12 -10.90 -8.96
N ALA A 85 -0.68 -9.98 -8.18
CA ALA A 85 -1.21 -8.70 -8.66
C ALA A 85 -0.11 -7.69 -9.04
N ARG A 86 1.18 -8.04 -8.82
CA ARG A 86 2.36 -7.19 -8.99
C ARG A 86 2.34 -5.95 -8.08
N TRP A 87 1.68 -6.06 -6.93
CA TRP A 87 1.67 -5.03 -5.90
C TRP A 87 2.86 -5.21 -4.96
N SER A 88 3.45 -4.09 -4.57
CA SER A 88 4.44 -4.06 -3.50
C SER A 88 3.77 -4.05 -2.12
N VAL A 89 4.55 -4.33 -1.08
CA VAL A 89 4.09 -4.16 0.32
C VAL A 89 3.67 -2.71 0.60
N TYR A 90 4.33 -1.74 -0.06
CA TYR A 90 3.95 -0.34 0.04
C TYR A 90 2.55 -0.10 -0.52
N ASP A 91 2.23 -0.62 -1.70
CA ASP A 91 0.90 -0.43 -2.33
C ASP A 91 -0.21 -1.01 -1.46
N LEU A 92 -0.01 -2.23 -0.96
CA LEU A 92 -0.96 -2.90 -0.08
C LEU A 92 -1.18 -2.11 1.22
N ARG A 93 -0.09 -1.66 1.88
CA ARG A 93 -0.20 -0.90 3.14
C ARG A 93 -0.83 0.47 2.92
N THR A 94 -0.45 1.16 1.85
CA THR A 94 -1.06 2.44 1.47
C THR A 94 -2.55 2.28 1.24
N PHE A 95 -2.98 1.24 0.51
CA PHE A 95 -4.39 0.93 0.32
C PHE A 95 -5.14 0.70 1.64
N MET A 96 -4.60 -0.14 2.54
CA MET A 96 -5.25 -0.42 3.83
C MET A 96 -5.34 0.83 4.72
N ILE A 97 -4.31 1.67 4.70
CA ILE A 97 -4.29 2.91 5.47
C ILE A 97 -5.28 3.92 4.87
N SER A 98 -5.32 4.09 3.56
CA SER A 98 -6.21 5.07 2.94
C SER A 98 -7.68 4.68 3.06
N HIS A 99 -8.01 3.39 2.89
CA HIS A 99 -9.40 2.91 2.87
C HIS A 99 -9.94 2.54 4.25
N TYR A 100 -9.10 2.03 5.16
CA TYR A 100 -9.54 1.49 6.45
C TYR A 100 -8.85 2.13 7.66
N LYS A 101 -7.91 3.07 7.45
CA LYS A 101 -7.09 3.68 8.51
C LYS A 101 -6.36 2.63 9.36
N LYS A 102 -5.98 1.51 8.73
CA LYS A 102 -5.34 0.35 9.36
C LYS A 102 -4.03 0.03 8.66
N SER A 103 -2.95 -0.06 9.43
CA SER A 103 -1.61 -0.23 8.88
C SER A 103 -1.21 -1.68 8.61
N HIS A 104 -2.04 -2.66 8.97
CA HIS A 104 -1.72 -4.08 8.86
C HIS A 104 -2.95 -4.97 8.67
N TRP A 105 -2.75 -6.12 8.02
CA TRP A 105 -3.78 -7.12 7.73
C TRP A 105 -4.54 -7.59 8.99
N ASN A 106 -3.81 -7.86 10.08
CA ASN A 106 -4.43 -8.40 11.29
C ASN A 106 -5.42 -7.42 11.95
N LEU A 107 -5.31 -6.11 11.67
CA LEU A 107 -6.25 -5.10 12.15
C LEU A 107 -7.56 -5.08 11.35
N LEU A 108 -7.56 -5.65 10.16
CA LEU A 108 -8.73 -5.68 9.30
C LEU A 108 -9.79 -6.61 9.89
N ASP A 109 -11.05 -6.18 9.82
CA ASP A 109 -12.17 -7.04 10.13
C ASP A 109 -12.48 -8.01 8.97
N LYS A 110 -13.43 -8.92 9.19
CA LYS A 110 -13.78 -9.96 8.22
C LYS A 110 -14.29 -9.40 6.88
N LYS A 111 -15.02 -8.27 6.87
CA LYS A 111 -15.55 -7.64 5.65
C LYS A 111 -14.42 -6.96 4.89
N GLU A 112 -13.58 -6.20 5.59
CA GLU A 112 -12.43 -5.51 5.01
C GLU A 112 -11.42 -6.51 4.40
N ARG A 113 -11.13 -7.62 5.10
CA ARG A 113 -10.25 -8.70 4.59
C ARG A 113 -10.77 -9.29 3.27
N ARG A 114 -12.08 -9.54 3.18
CA ARG A 114 -12.72 -10.04 1.95
C ARG A 114 -12.62 -9.03 0.82
N ALA A 115 -12.83 -7.75 1.11
CA ALA A 115 -12.73 -6.68 0.12
C ALA A 115 -11.30 -6.57 -0.44
N VAL A 116 -10.26 -6.64 0.41
CA VAL A 116 -8.86 -6.64 -0.03
C VAL A 116 -8.55 -7.84 -0.94
N ILE A 117 -8.97 -9.05 -0.56
CA ILE A 117 -8.78 -10.25 -1.39
C ILE A 117 -9.46 -10.11 -2.75
N ALA A 118 -10.73 -9.70 -2.76
CA ALA A 118 -11.49 -9.54 -4.01
C ALA A 118 -10.87 -8.48 -4.93
N MET A 119 -10.40 -7.37 -4.35
CA MET A 119 -9.70 -6.32 -5.08
C MET A 119 -8.40 -6.84 -5.73
N LEU A 120 -7.55 -7.55 -4.98
CA LEU A 120 -6.33 -8.15 -5.54
C LEU A 120 -6.62 -9.17 -6.64
N GLN A 121 -7.64 -10.01 -6.46
CA GLN A 121 -8.09 -10.95 -7.49
C GLN A 121 -8.56 -10.25 -8.76
N ASN A 122 -9.25 -9.12 -8.64
CA ASN A 122 -9.67 -8.32 -9.79
C ASN A 122 -8.48 -7.72 -10.54
N TYR A 123 -7.46 -7.22 -9.83
CA TYR A 123 -6.22 -6.74 -10.46
C TYR A 123 -5.49 -7.86 -11.21
N ILE A 124 -5.40 -9.06 -10.64
CA ILE A 124 -4.80 -10.22 -11.31
C ILE A 124 -5.53 -10.51 -12.63
N LYS A 125 -6.85 -10.59 -12.60
CA LYS A 125 -7.66 -10.83 -13.81
C LYS A 125 -7.43 -9.74 -14.88
N GLN A 126 -7.31 -8.48 -14.47
CA GLN A 126 -7.04 -7.38 -15.40
C GLN A 126 -5.64 -7.47 -16.01
N ASN A 127 -4.63 -7.80 -15.19
CA ASN A 127 -3.26 -7.99 -15.66
C ASN A 127 -3.16 -9.15 -16.66
N GLU A 128 -3.82 -10.27 -16.37
CA GLU A 128 -3.88 -11.43 -17.26
C GLU A 128 -4.59 -11.13 -18.58
N LYS A 129 -5.69 -10.36 -18.54
CA LYS A 129 -6.35 -9.88 -19.78
C LYS A 129 -5.40 -9.03 -20.61
N LYS A 130 -4.72 -8.05 -20.00
CA LYS A 130 -3.79 -7.15 -20.71
C LYS A 130 -2.65 -7.94 -21.38
N ALA A 131 -2.07 -8.91 -20.69
CA ALA A 131 -1.00 -9.76 -21.24
C ALA A 131 -1.45 -10.50 -22.51
N LYS A 132 -2.64 -11.10 -22.50
CA LYS A 132 -3.20 -11.79 -23.68
C LYS A 132 -3.41 -10.88 -24.89
N TYR A 133 -3.77 -9.60 -24.65
CA TYR A 133 -3.96 -8.64 -25.75
C TYR A 133 -2.63 -8.13 -26.33
N THR A 134 -1.54 -8.13 -25.56
CA THR A 134 -0.20 -7.81 -26.07
C THR A 134 0.40 -8.97 -26.86
N ASP A 135 0.27 -10.22 -26.39
CA ASP A 135 0.80 -11.40 -27.10
C ASP A 135 0.10 -11.63 -28.46
N ASN A 136 -1.19 -11.30 -28.55
CA ASN A 136 -1.96 -11.40 -29.79
C ASN A 136 -1.69 -10.26 -30.79
N LYS A 137 -1.01 -9.17 -30.39
CA LYS A 137 -0.64 -8.08 -31.30
C LYS A 137 0.67 -8.34 -32.03
N GLU A 138 1.58 -9.13 -31.46
CA GLU A 138 2.87 -9.45 -32.10
C GLU A 138 2.78 -10.56 -33.16
N THR A 139 1.68 -11.33 -33.21
CA THR A 139 1.47 -12.38 -34.23
C THR A 139 0.61 -11.94 -35.42
N SER A 140 0.18 -10.66 -35.50
CA SER A 140 -0.71 -10.16 -36.57
C SER A 140 0.01 -9.49 -37.75
N ASN A 141 1.33 -9.60 -37.87
CA ASN A 141 2.05 -9.24 -39.11
C ASN A 141 2.46 -10.50 -39.87
N GLY A 142 1.49 -11.37 -40.16
CA GLY A 142 1.62 -12.39 -41.20
C GLY A 142 1.54 -11.71 -42.56
N HIS A 143 2.68 -11.37 -43.13
CA HIS A 143 2.80 -10.99 -44.53
C HIS A 143 2.48 -12.22 -45.39
N THR A 144 1.25 -12.33 -45.89
CA THR A 144 0.93 -13.27 -46.96
C THR A 144 1.33 -12.60 -48.28
N GLN A 145 2.56 -12.83 -48.73
CA GLN A 145 2.89 -12.69 -50.14
C GLN A 145 2.48 -14.00 -50.82
N ASP A 146 1.30 -13.98 -51.44
CA ASP A 146 0.93 -15.02 -52.41
C ASP A 146 1.83 -14.89 -53.65
N PRO A 147 2.37 -16.01 -54.18
CA PRO A 147 3.08 -16.00 -55.44
C PRO A 147 2.08 -16.29 -56.57
N GLN A 148 1.71 -15.28 -57.35
CA GLN A 148 1.06 -15.42 -58.66
C GLN A 148 1.45 -14.20 -59.51
N GLY A 149 1.91 -14.29 -60.75
CA GLY A 149 2.28 -15.36 -61.66
C GLY A 149 2.97 -14.72 -62.86
#